data_AF-A0A9D4ASU7-F1
#
_entry.id   AF-A0A9D4ASU7-F1
#
_cell.length_a   1.000
_cell.length_b   1.000
_cell.length_c   1.000
_cell.angle_alpha   90.00
_cell.angle_beta   90.00
_cell.angle_gamma   90.00
#
_symmetry.space_group_name_H-M   'P 1'
#
loop_
_entity.id
_entity.type
_entity.pdbx_description
1 polymer ?
#
loop_
_entity_poly.entity_id
_entity_poly.type
_entity_poly.pdbx_seq_one_letter_code
_entity_poly.pdbx_strand_id
1 'polypeptide(L)'
;MFSFQSRIAMYIGHIPAGTSVQNILHWRQVLYSKQLQAYDYGCKEKNMEKYNQTTPPIYKIEELKMPIAVWSGGHDLFADPKDIAALLGRITNLVYHKHFPEWQHLDFIWGLDAAKRMYVKIIELMKKYP
;
A
#
# COMPACT_ATOMS: atom_id res chain seq x y z
N MET A 1 23.23 16.75 -14.34
CA MET A 1 22.92 15.73 -13.33
C MET A 1 21.61 16.14 -12.64
N PHE A 2 20.52 15.39 -12.81
CA PHE A 2 19.23 15.75 -12.21
C PHE A 2 19.22 15.36 -10.73
N SER A 3 19.07 16.33 -9.83
CA SER A 3 18.88 16.08 -8.40
C SER A 3 17.39 16.02 -8.08
N PHE A 4 17.01 15.27 -7.03
CA PHE A 4 15.64 15.24 -6.52
C PHE A 4 15.07 16.64 -6.30
N GLN A 5 15.88 17.54 -5.74
CA GLN A 5 15.51 18.92 -5.43
C GLN A 5 15.06 19.72 -6.67
N SER A 6 15.63 19.46 -7.84
CA SER A 6 15.28 20.15 -9.09
C SER A 6 13.86 19.86 -9.60
N ARG A 7 13.19 18.83 -9.05
CA ARG A 7 11.85 18.39 -9.47
C ARG A 7 10.76 18.63 -8.42
N ILE A 8 11.08 19.19 -7.26
CA ILE A 8 10.12 19.43 -6.16
C ILE A 8 8.90 20.22 -6.61
N ALA A 9 9.10 21.29 -7.39
CA ALA A 9 7.99 22.11 -7.89
C ALA A 9 7.00 21.32 -8.75
N MET A 10 7.51 20.36 -9.54
CA MET A 10 6.66 19.48 -10.34
C MET A 10 5.88 18.52 -9.43
N TYR A 11 6.53 17.91 -8.44
CA TYR A 11 5.84 17.01 -7.50
C TYR A 11 4.72 17.73 -6.75
N ILE A 12 5.03 18.85 -6.09
CA ILE A 12 4.06 19.60 -5.27
C ILE A 12 2.95 20.22 -6.15
N GLY A 13 3.25 20.61 -7.39
CA GLY A 13 2.25 21.12 -8.33
C GLY A 13 1.21 20.08 -8.77
N HIS A 14 1.48 18.80 -8.56
CA HIS A 14 0.61 17.69 -8.98
C HIS A 14 0.08 16.83 -7.82
N ILE A 15 0.62 16.98 -6.60
CA ILE A 15 0.17 16.23 -5.42
C ILE A 15 -0.22 17.16 -4.26
N PRO A 16 -1.32 16.87 -3.53
CA PRO A 16 -2.25 15.75 -3.76
C PRO A 16 -3.18 16.00 -4.95
N ALA A 17 -3.58 14.93 -5.64
CA ALA A 17 -4.55 14.98 -6.75
C ALA A 17 -6.04 14.96 -6.30
N GLY A 18 -6.29 15.05 -4.99
CA GLY A 18 -7.62 15.00 -4.38
C GLY A 18 -8.07 13.60 -3.94
N THR A 19 -8.88 13.54 -2.87
CA THR A 19 -9.55 12.34 -2.35
C THR A 19 -10.81 12.75 -1.58
N SER A 20 -11.77 11.85 -1.38
CA SER A 20 -12.96 12.13 -0.57
C SER A 20 -12.65 12.14 0.94
N VAL A 21 -13.44 12.89 1.71
CA VAL A 21 -13.39 12.88 3.18
C VAL A 21 -13.67 11.47 3.73
N GLN A 22 -14.59 10.73 3.12
CA GLN A 22 -14.90 9.36 3.51
C GLN A 22 -13.67 8.45 3.44
N ASN A 23 -12.83 8.59 2.41
CA ASN A 23 -11.59 7.80 2.30
C ASN A 23 -10.63 8.10 3.46
N ILE A 24 -10.47 9.38 3.84
CA ILE A 24 -9.63 9.77 4.99
C ILE A 24 -10.20 9.21 6.30
N LEU A 25 -11.52 9.24 6.47
CA LEU A 25 -12.18 8.63 7.63
C LEU A 25 -12.01 7.10 7.66
N HIS A 26 -12.01 6.44 6.51
CA HIS A 26 -11.76 4.99 6.42
C HIS A 26 -10.34 4.64 6.85
N TRP A 27 -9.33 5.38 6.37
CA TRP A 27 -7.95 5.21 6.83
C TRP A 27 -7.82 5.39 8.34
N ARG A 28 -8.52 6.38 8.91
CA ARG A 28 -8.62 6.53 10.36
C ARG A 28 -9.22 5.28 11.02
N GLN A 29 -10.33 4.74 10.52
CA GLN A 29 -10.94 3.53 11.08
C GLN A 29 -9.97 2.35 11.09
N VAL A 30 -9.23 2.12 10.00
CA VAL A 30 -8.21 1.06 9.89
C VAL A 30 -7.10 1.24 10.94
N LEU A 31 -6.64 2.48 11.14
CA LEU A 31 -5.61 2.78 12.16
C LEU A 31 -6.08 2.47 13.58
N TYR A 32 -7.36 2.68 13.89
CA TYR A 32 -7.93 2.39 15.22
C TYR A 32 -8.30 0.92 15.40
N SER A 33 -8.93 0.29 14.41
CA SER A 33 -9.36 -1.11 14.50
C SER A 33 -8.21 -2.11 14.40
N LYS A 34 -7.07 -1.68 13.83
CA LYS A 34 -5.93 -2.56 13.46
C LYS A 34 -6.36 -3.71 12.55
N GLN A 35 -7.38 -3.47 11.74
CA GLN A 35 -8.00 -4.48 10.90
C GLN A 35 -8.25 -3.94 9.50
N LEU A 36 -7.81 -4.71 8.50
CA LEU A 36 -8.12 -4.45 7.10
C LEU A 36 -9.56 -4.90 6.82
N GLN A 37 -10.48 -3.95 6.79
CA GLN A 37 -11.92 -4.18 6.62
C GLN A 37 -12.56 -3.06 5.77
N ALA A 38 -13.78 -3.28 5.32
CA ALA A 38 -14.58 -2.27 4.63
C ALA A 38 -14.90 -1.07 5.54
N TYR A 39 -15.43 0.01 4.95
CA TYR A 39 -15.76 1.23 5.68
C TYR A 39 -16.88 1.00 6.69
N ASP A 40 -16.70 1.43 7.93
CA ASP A 40 -17.80 1.41 8.91
C ASP A 40 -18.67 2.66 8.73
N TYR A 41 -19.94 2.48 8.39
CA TYR A 41 -20.88 3.59 8.22
C TYR A 41 -21.37 4.20 9.55
N GLY A 42 -20.89 3.70 10.69
CA GLY A 42 -21.12 4.25 12.02
C GLY A 42 -22.40 3.76 12.70
N CYS A 43 -23.23 2.97 12.02
CA CYS A 43 -24.37 2.28 12.63
C CYS A 43 -24.69 0.96 11.91
N LYS A 44 -25.37 0.07 12.64
CA LYS A 44 -25.70 -1.29 12.16
C LYS A 44 -26.64 -1.26 10.96
N GLU A 45 -27.56 -0.30 10.92
CA GLU A 45 -28.57 -0.16 9.88
C GLU A 45 -27.92 0.20 8.54
N LYS A 46 -26.99 1.16 8.55
CA LYS A 46 -26.25 1.53 7.34
C LYS A 46 -25.28 0.44 6.90
N ASN A 47 -24.61 -0.23 7.83
CA ASN A 47 -23.76 -1.38 7.48
C ASN A 47 -24.60 -2.51 6.87
N MET A 48 -25.79 -2.78 7.42
CA MET A 48 -26.71 -3.77 6.88
C MET A 48 -27.15 -3.40 5.46
N GLU A 49 -27.53 -2.14 5.21
CA GLU A 49 -27.87 -1.64 3.88
C GLU A 49 -26.74 -1.84 2.86
N LYS A 50 -25.49 -1.68 3.30
CA LYS A 50 -24.31 -1.70 2.41
C LYS A 50 -23.70 -3.08 2.23
N TYR A 51 -23.78 -3.93 3.25
CA TYR A 51 -23.03 -5.19 3.31
C TYR A 51 -23.90 -6.42 3.56
N ASN A 52 -25.20 -6.27 3.78
CA ASN A 52 -26.08 -7.35 4.27
C ASN A 52 -25.60 -7.98 5.58
N GLN A 53 -24.82 -7.24 6.37
CA GLN A 53 -24.37 -7.61 7.71
C GLN A 53 -24.18 -6.34 8.55
N THR A 54 -24.27 -6.47 9.87
CA THR A 54 -24.28 -5.31 10.78
C THR A 54 -22.91 -4.69 11.05
N THR A 55 -21.83 -5.36 10.65
CA THR A 55 -20.44 -4.92 10.78
C THR A 55 -19.75 -4.88 9.41
N PRO A 56 -18.72 -4.04 9.21
CA PRO A 56 -17.97 -4.06 7.95
C PRO A 56 -17.28 -5.42 7.72
N PRO A 57 -17.35 -6.01 6.51
CA PRO A 57 -16.65 -7.24 6.20
C PRO A 57 -15.13 -7.06 6.21
N ILE A 58 -14.43 -8.11 6.65
CA ILE A 58 -12.97 -8.15 6.76
C ILE A 58 -12.37 -8.64 5.45
N TYR A 59 -11.32 -7.97 4.97
CA TYR A 59 -10.58 -8.43 3.80
C TYR A 59 -9.54 -9.48 4.20
N LYS A 60 -9.68 -10.68 3.65
CA LYS A 60 -8.80 -11.81 3.89
C LYS A 60 -7.72 -11.88 2.82
N ILE A 61 -6.52 -11.44 3.19
CA ILE A 61 -5.33 -11.46 2.32
C ILE A 61 -4.97 -12.90 1.94
N GLU A 62 -5.30 -13.86 2.80
CA GLU A 62 -5.07 -15.29 2.63
C GLU A 62 -5.86 -15.90 1.46
N GLU A 63 -6.95 -15.25 1.06
CA GLU A 63 -7.78 -15.67 -0.07
C GLU A 63 -7.20 -15.20 -1.42
N LEU A 64 -6.22 -14.29 -1.43
CA LEU A 64 -5.49 -13.88 -2.63
C LEU A 64 -4.60 -15.01 -3.13
N LYS A 65 -4.93 -15.57 -4.31
CA LYS A 65 -4.20 -16.69 -4.93
C LYS A 65 -3.21 -16.29 -6.00
N MET A 66 -3.27 -15.06 -6.50
CA MET A 66 -2.34 -14.56 -7.51
C MET A 66 -0.91 -14.48 -6.96
N PRO A 67 0.12 -14.66 -7.80
CA PRO A 67 1.50 -14.36 -7.45
C PRO A 67 1.65 -12.89 -6.99
N ILE A 68 2.22 -12.67 -5.81
CA ILE A 68 2.45 -11.34 -5.26
C ILE A 68 3.95 -11.10 -5.07
N ALA A 69 4.44 -9.96 -5.56
CA ALA A 69 5.78 -9.46 -5.31
C ALA A 69 5.68 -8.18 -4.47
N VAL A 70 6.48 -8.09 -3.40
CA VAL A 70 6.46 -6.97 -2.45
C VAL A 70 7.82 -6.27 -2.41
N TRP A 71 7.82 -4.95 -2.39
CA TRP A 71 8.98 -4.15 -2.00
C TRP A 71 8.62 -3.30 -0.78
N SER A 72 9.52 -3.19 0.18
CA SER A 72 9.27 -2.43 1.43
C SER A 72 10.46 -1.58 1.86
N GLY A 73 10.18 -0.44 2.49
CA GLY A 73 11.17 0.55 2.93
C GLY A 73 11.41 0.46 4.44
N GLY A 74 12.65 0.64 4.90
CA GLY A 74 12.97 0.61 6.33
C GLY A 74 12.61 1.90 7.06
N HIS A 75 12.50 3.01 6.33
CA HIS A 75 12.11 4.32 6.86
C HIS A 75 10.73 4.77 6.36
N ASP A 76 9.91 3.83 5.88
CA ASP A 76 8.54 4.11 5.46
C ASP A 76 7.65 4.34 6.69
N LEU A 77 6.97 5.49 6.73
CA LEU A 77 6.07 5.88 7.82
C LEU A 77 4.60 5.49 7.57
N PHE A 78 4.25 5.15 6.33
CA PHE A 78 2.89 4.77 5.93
C PHE A 78 2.74 3.25 5.85
N ALA A 79 3.72 2.58 5.26
CA ALA A 79 3.82 1.12 5.20
C ALA A 79 5.00 0.67 6.08
N ASP A 80 4.87 0.89 7.38
CA ASP A 80 5.98 0.71 8.32
C ASP A 80 6.44 -0.76 8.41
N PRO A 81 7.71 -1.01 8.79
CA PRO A 81 8.26 -2.35 8.82
C PRO A 81 7.49 -3.37 9.66
N LYS A 82 6.79 -2.94 10.72
CA LYS A 82 5.99 -3.82 11.57
C LYS A 82 4.74 -4.29 10.83
N ASP A 83 4.01 -3.37 10.20
CA ASP A 83 2.80 -3.71 9.45
C ASP A 83 3.16 -4.51 8.18
N ILE A 84 4.30 -4.23 7.54
CA ILE A 84 4.83 -5.07 6.45
C ILE A 84 5.15 -6.49 6.93
N ALA A 85 5.80 -6.65 8.09
CA ALA A 85 6.11 -7.97 8.63
C ALA A 85 4.81 -8.77 8.90
N ALA A 86 3.78 -8.11 9.42
CA ALA A 86 2.46 -8.72 9.61
C ALA A 86 1.79 -9.10 8.28
N LEU A 87 1.90 -8.24 7.25
CA LEU A 87 1.36 -8.49 5.91
C LEU A 87 2.04 -9.70 5.24
N LEU A 88 3.37 -9.76 5.26
CA LEU A 88 4.13 -10.82 4.57
C LEU A 88 3.77 -12.21 5.11
N GLY A 89 3.49 -12.34 6.40
CA GLY A 89 3.03 -13.61 7.01
C GLY A 89 1.64 -14.06 6.56
N ARG A 90 0.83 -13.17 5.94
CA ARG A 90 -0.53 -13.45 5.49
C ARG A 90 -0.65 -13.70 3.98
N ILE A 91 0.36 -13.34 3.19
CA ILE A 91 0.36 -13.54 1.74
C ILE A 91 0.69 -15.01 1.43
N THR A 92 -0.27 -15.73 0.84
CA THR A 92 -0.13 -17.18 0.59
C THR A 92 0.70 -17.52 -0.65
N ASN A 93 0.79 -16.61 -1.63
CA ASN A 93 1.55 -16.79 -2.87
C ASN A 93 2.57 -15.66 -3.07
N LEU A 94 3.48 -15.51 -2.10
CA LEU A 94 4.56 -14.52 -2.15
C LEU A 94 5.70 -15.05 -3.03
N VAL A 95 5.86 -14.48 -4.22
CA VAL A 95 6.90 -14.91 -5.19
C VAL A 95 8.20 -14.11 -5.10
N TYR A 96 8.15 -12.95 -4.46
CA TYR A 96 9.31 -12.08 -4.28
C TYR A 96 9.08 -11.08 -3.15
N HIS A 97 10.08 -10.88 -2.29
CA HIS A 97 10.11 -9.76 -1.36
C HIS A 97 11.50 -9.12 -1.37
N LYS A 98 11.56 -7.79 -1.49
CA LYS A 98 12.79 -7.03 -1.33
C LYS A 98 12.59 -5.87 -0.36
N HIS A 99 13.40 -5.88 0.70
CA HIS A 99 13.48 -4.77 1.63
C HIS A 99 14.63 -3.81 1.28
N PHE A 100 14.35 -2.51 1.35
CA PHE A 100 15.29 -1.40 1.18
C PHE A 100 15.38 -0.62 2.50
N PRO A 101 16.36 -0.90 3.36
CA PRO A 101 16.43 -0.32 4.71
C PRO A 101 16.37 1.20 4.77
N GLU A 102 16.90 1.87 3.74
CA GLU A 102 17.03 3.31 3.68
C GLU A 102 15.84 4.02 3.02
N TRP A 103 15.01 3.29 2.26
CA TRP A 103 13.90 3.88 1.51
C TRP A 103 12.74 4.29 2.42
N GLN A 104 12.13 5.41 2.07
CA GLN A 104 10.88 5.95 2.57
C GLN A 104 9.73 5.68 1.58
N HIS A 105 8.51 6.08 1.95
CA HIS A 105 7.31 5.82 1.16
C HIS A 105 7.33 6.34 -0.28
N LEU A 106 7.98 7.49 -0.51
CA LEU A 106 8.00 8.12 -1.83
C LEU A 106 9.19 7.68 -2.69
N ASP A 107 10.17 6.96 -2.14
CA ASP A 107 11.31 6.46 -2.93
C ASP A 107 10.87 5.44 -3.99
N PHE A 108 9.78 4.70 -3.74
CA PHE A 108 9.19 3.77 -4.69
C PHE A 108 8.71 4.42 -5.99
N ILE A 109 8.45 5.73 -5.99
CA ILE A 109 7.98 6.47 -7.17
C ILE A 109 8.96 7.57 -7.61
N TRP A 110 9.66 8.22 -6.68
CA TRP A 110 10.54 9.37 -6.95
C TRP A 110 12.01 9.14 -6.59
N GLY A 111 12.35 7.96 -6.05
CA GLY A 111 13.72 7.61 -5.71
C GLY A 111 14.61 7.64 -6.95
N LEU A 112 15.75 8.34 -6.87
CA LEU A 112 16.67 8.50 -8.01
C LEU A 112 17.27 7.16 -8.48
N ASP A 113 17.27 6.15 -7.61
CA ASP A 113 17.76 4.80 -7.86
C ASP A 113 16.64 3.77 -8.06
N ALA A 114 15.36 4.18 -7.98
CA ALA A 114 14.21 3.28 -8.05
C ALA A 114 14.17 2.46 -9.36
N ALA A 115 14.55 3.09 -10.47
CA ALA A 115 14.67 2.41 -11.76
C ALA A 115 15.66 1.25 -11.72
N LYS A 116 16.86 1.50 -11.17
CA LYS A 116 17.95 0.52 -11.12
C LYS A 116 17.67 -0.59 -10.11
N ARG A 117 17.06 -0.25 -8.97
CA ARG A 117 16.90 -1.17 -7.83
C ARG A 117 15.59 -1.93 -7.82
N MET A 118 14.51 -1.35 -8.36
CA MET A 118 13.17 -1.91 -8.33
C MET A 118 12.56 -2.10 -9.73
N TYR A 119 12.50 -1.06 -10.56
CA TYR A 119 11.71 -1.14 -11.82
C TYR A 119 12.23 -2.20 -12.79
N VAL A 120 13.55 -2.38 -12.89
CA VAL A 120 14.15 -3.48 -13.68
C VAL A 120 13.65 -4.85 -13.20
N LYS A 121 13.59 -5.07 -11.88
CA LYS A 121 13.09 -6.33 -11.30
C LYS A 121 11.60 -6.54 -11.56
N ILE A 122 10.79 -5.47 -11.56
CA ILE A 122 9.37 -5.54 -11.93
C ILE A 122 9.24 -6.06 -13.35
N ILE A 123 9.99 -5.49 -14.31
CA ILE A 123 9.96 -5.91 -15.72
C ILE A 123 10.40 -7.38 -15.87
N GLU A 124 11.43 -7.81 -15.14
CA GLU A 124 11.87 -9.21 -15.14
C GLU A 124 10.79 -10.17 -14.62
N LEU A 125 10.09 -9.79 -13.54
CA LEU A 125 9.02 -10.59 -12.96
C LEU A 125 7.81 -10.68 -13.91
N MET A 126 7.45 -9.58 -14.58
CA MET A 126 6.39 -9.60 -15.61
C MET A 126 6.73 -10.51 -16.79
N LYS A 127 8.00 -10.56 -17.22
CA LYS A 127 8.44 -11.50 -18.27
C LYS A 127 8.42 -12.96 -17.81
N LYS A 128 8.66 -13.20 -16.52
CA LYS A 128 8.66 -14.54 -15.92
C LYS A 128 7.25 -15.08 -15.69
N TYR A 129 6.29 -14.19 -15.37
CA TYR A 129 4.88 -14.50 -15.16
C TYR A 129 4.03 -13.77 -16.21
N PRO A 130 3.97 -14.29 -17.46
CA PRO A 130 3.21 -13.67 -18.55
C PRO A 130 1.69 -13.71 -18.34
#